data_AF-A0A355C8K6-F1
#
_entry.id   AF-A0A355C8K6-F1
#
_cell.length_a   1.000
_cell.length_b   1.000
_cell.length_c   1.000
_cell.angle_alpha   90.00
_cell.angle_beta   90.00
_cell.angle_gamma   90.00
#
_symmetry.space_group_name_H-M   'P 1'
#
loop_
_entity.id
_entity.type
_entity.pdbx_description
1 polymer ?
#
loop_
_entity_poly.entity_id
_entity_poly.type
_entity_poly.pdbx_seq_one_letter_code
_entity_poly.pdbx_strand_id
1 'polypeptide(L)'
;MRKLSLLFTLLISTVLMLAQEVRPVKNVIVMIPDGTSVGVYSASRWYKFYNKMGDRLHIDPFFTGTVTTHSSNAPIGDSAPTGSAYATGVLQKTSNVAIYP
;
A
#
# COMPACT_ATOMS: atom_id res chain seq x y z
N MET A 1 -14.70 36.58 7.90
CA MET A 1 -14.69 35.95 6.56
C MET A 1 -13.36 36.12 5.80
N ARG A 2 -12.76 37.33 5.72
CA ARG A 2 -11.49 37.56 5.00
C ARG A 2 -10.29 36.72 5.51
N LYS A 3 -10.13 36.57 6.83
CA LYS A 3 -9.04 35.75 7.42
C LYS A 3 -9.18 34.25 7.11
N LEU A 4 -10.41 33.73 7.05
CA LEU A 4 -10.68 32.33 6.70
C LEU A 4 -10.43 32.07 5.20
N SER A 5 -10.80 33.03 4.35
CA SER A 5 -10.50 33.00 2.92
C SER A 5 -8.99 33.03 2.64
N LEU A 6 -8.22 33.80 3.41
CA LEU A 6 -6.75 33.80 3.35
C LEU A 6 -6.14 32.47 3.78
N LEU A 7 -6.68 31.84 4.83
CA LEU A 7 -6.20 30.53 5.29
C LEU A 7 -6.47 29.44 4.24
N PHE A 8 -7.65 29.50 3.60
CA PHE A 8 -8.05 28.54 2.58
C PHE A 8 -7.22 28.69 1.30
N THR A 9 -6.91 29.93 0.89
CA THR A 9 -6.01 30.19 -0.25
C THR A 9 -4.57 29.79 0.04
N LEU A 10 -4.08 29.99 1.27
CA LEU A 10 -2.78 29.50 1.68
C LEU A 10 -2.72 27.96 1.64
N LEU A 11 -3.75 27.29 2.14
CA LEU A 11 -3.86 25.83 2.11
C LEU A 11 -3.86 25.29 0.67
N ILE A 12 -4.67 25.87 -0.22
CA ILE A 12 -4.72 25.48 -1.63
C ILE A 12 -3.36 25.71 -2.31
N SER A 13 -2.72 26.85 -2.06
CA SER A 13 -1.38 27.16 -2.60
C SER A 13 -0.34 26.13 -2.14
N THR A 14 -0.36 25.73 -0.88
CA THR A 14 0.54 24.69 -0.38
C THR A 14 0.29 23.32 -1.01
N VAL A 15 -0.98 22.93 -1.24
CA VAL A 15 -1.30 21.67 -1.91
C VAL A 15 -0.83 21.68 -3.36
N LEU A 16 -1.00 22.80 -4.06
CA LEU A 16 -0.53 22.98 -5.44
C LEU A 16 0.99 22.92 -5.56
N MET A 17 1.73 23.49 -4.60
CA MET A 17 3.20 23.43 -4.58
C MET A 17 3.75 22.03 -4.28
N LEU A 18 2.97 21.21 -3.58
CA LEU A 18 3.33 19.83 -3.21
C LEU A 18 2.87 18.82 -4.26
N ALA A 19 2.06 19.25 -5.23
CA ALA A 19 1.61 18.42 -6.33
C ALA A 19 2.79 18.11 -7.25
N GLN A 20 3.28 16.87 -7.19
CA GLN A 20 4.37 16.42 -8.04
C GLN A 20 3.85 16.13 -9.45
N GLU A 21 4.54 16.64 -10.47
CA GLU A 21 4.23 16.32 -11.86
C GLU A 21 4.36 14.80 -12.11
N VAL A 22 3.34 14.22 -12.74
CA VAL A 22 3.34 12.81 -13.14
C VAL A 22 4.32 12.64 -14.29
N ARG A 23 5.45 11.97 -14.01
CA ARG A 23 6.46 11.66 -15.02
C ARG A 23 6.31 10.20 -15.47
N PRO A 24 6.58 9.89 -16.76
CA PRO A 24 6.61 8.50 -17.22
C PRO A 24 7.59 7.66 -16.40
N VAL A 25 7.12 6.50 -15.92
CA VAL A 25 7.93 5.55 -15.16
C VAL A 25 8.52 4.52 -16.12
N LYS A 26 9.86 4.38 -16.14
CA LYS A 26 10.55 3.43 -17.02
C LYS A 26 10.44 1.98 -16.54
N ASN A 27 10.56 1.75 -15.23
CA ASN A 27 10.61 0.41 -14.65
C ASN A 27 9.72 0.35 -13.41
N VAL A 28 9.04 -0.79 -13.22
CA VAL A 28 8.22 -1.07 -12.04
C VAL A 28 8.73 -2.34 -11.38
N ILE A 29 8.98 -2.28 -10.07
CA ILE A 29 9.29 -3.46 -9.24
C ILE A 29 8.19 -3.53 -8.19
N VAL A 30 7.43 -4.63 -8.20
CA VAL A 30 6.38 -4.89 -7.21
C VAL A 30 6.85 -5.98 -6.26
N MET A 31 6.99 -5.65 -4.98
CA MET A 31 7.33 -6.62 -3.94
C MET A 31 6.04 -7.04 -3.24
N ILE A 32 5.66 -8.31 -3.36
CA ILE A 32 4.46 -8.87 -2.75
C ILE A 32 4.87 -9.85 -1.64
N PRO A 33 4.83 -9.43 -0.37
CA PRO A 33 5.14 -10.31 0.75
C PRO A 33 3.87 -11.10 1.14
N ASP A 34 3.80 -12.36 0.71
CA ASP A 34 2.65 -13.23 0.97
C ASP A 34 2.39 -13.39 2.48
N GLY A 35 1.12 -13.36 2.90
CA GLY A 35 0.68 -13.50 4.29
C GLY A 35 1.19 -12.43 5.26
N THR A 36 1.78 -11.32 4.78
CA THR A 36 2.48 -10.37 5.64
C THR A 36 1.55 -9.27 6.14
N SER A 37 0.90 -9.53 7.28
CA SER A 37 0.05 -8.54 7.95
C SER A 37 0.87 -7.43 8.63
N VAL A 38 0.20 -6.35 9.06
CA VAL A 38 0.82 -5.29 9.87
C VAL A 38 1.44 -5.85 11.16
N GLY A 39 0.82 -6.88 11.74
CA GLY A 39 1.35 -7.59 12.92
C GLY A 39 2.67 -8.30 12.62
N VAL A 40 2.81 -8.90 11.44
CA VAL A 40 4.07 -9.56 11.00
C VAL A 40 5.19 -8.52 10.90
N TYR A 41 4.95 -7.34 10.31
CA TYR A 41 5.96 -6.28 10.27
C TYR A 41 6.41 -5.83 11.67
N SER A 42 5.47 -5.67 12.60
CA SER A 42 5.78 -5.32 13.99
C SER A 42 6.61 -6.41 14.68
N ALA A 43 6.23 -7.68 14.50
CA ALA A 43 7.00 -8.81 15.01
C ALA A 43 8.42 -8.87 14.41
N SER A 44 8.57 -8.61 13.11
CA SER A 44 9.88 -8.57 12.45
C SER A 44 10.78 -7.44 12.97
N ARG A 45 10.22 -6.26 13.31
CA ARG A 45 10.99 -5.18 13.98
C ARG A 45 11.51 -5.62 15.34
N TRP A 46 10.66 -6.22 16.16
CA TRP A 46 11.07 -6.76 17.46
C TRP A 46 12.10 -7.87 17.34
N TYR A 47 11.93 -8.76 16.37
CA TYR A 47 12.92 -9.80 16.07
C TYR A 47 14.29 -9.18 15.79
N LYS A 48 14.38 -8.18 14.90
CA LYS A 48 15.64 -7.48 14.63
C LYS A 48 16.22 -6.84 15.88
N PHE A 49 15.39 -6.16 16.67
CA PHE A 49 15.81 -5.48 17.89
C PHE A 49 16.44 -6.44 18.90
N TYR A 50 15.76 -7.54 19.23
CA TYR A 50 16.25 -8.53 20.19
C TYR A 50 17.49 -9.30 19.70
N ASN A 51 17.67 -9.41 18.38
CA ASN A 51 18.85 -10.01 17.78
C ASN A 51 19.99 -9.00 17.51
N LYS A 52 19.90 -7.76 18.02
CA LYS A 52 20.92 -6.71 17.84
C LYS A 52 21.21 -6.38 16.35
N MET A 53 20.20 -6.48 15.50
CA MET A 53 20.28 -6.22 14.04
C MET A 53 19.75 -4.84 13.63
N GLY A 54 19.54 -3.95 14.60
CA GLY A 54 18.85 -2.67 14.44
C GLY A 54 17.35 -2.75 14.74
N ASP A 55 16.66 -1.61 14.61
CA ASP A 55 15.30 -1.37 15.11
C ASP A 55 14.26 -1.10 14.00
N ARG A 56 14.70 -0.97 12.75
CA ARG A 56 13.85 -0.63 11.59
C ARG A 56 13.95 -1.66 10.48
N LEU A 57 12.87 -1.84 9.72
CA LEU A 57 12.86 -2.60 8.47
C LEU A 57 13.14 -1.67 7.28
N HIS A 58 13.70 -2.21 6.20
CA HIS A 58 13.93 -1.45 4.97
C HIS A 58 12.64 -0.93 4.32
N ILE A 59 11.50 -1.55 4.61
CA ILE A 59 10.19 -1.13 4.13
C ILE A 59 9.60 0.06 4.92
N ASP A 60 10.11 0.35 6.12
CA ASP A 60 9.52 1.35 7.03
C ASP A 60 9.38 2.75 6.41
N PRO A 61 10.36 3.27 5.64
CA PRO A 61 10.23 4.58 4.99
C PRO A 61 9.18 4.63 3.88
N PHE A 62 8.75 3.47 3.37
CA PHE A 62 7.84 3.37 2.22
C PHE A 62 6.40 3.04 2.63
N PHE A 63 6.11 2.91 3.93
CA PHE A 63 4.79 2.57 4.42
C PHE A 63 3.85 3.79 4.32
N THR A 64 2.88 3.74 3.39
CA THR A 64 1.96 4.87 3.14
C THR A 64 0.52 4.59 3.53
N GLY A 65 0.13 3.32 3.71
CA GLY A 65 -1.25 2.94 4.01
C GLY A 65 -1.49 1.43 3.97
N THR A 66 -2.77 1.05 3.99
CA THR A 66 -3.23 -0.35 3.91
C THR A 66 -4.08 -0.58 2.66
N VAL A 67 -4.27 -1.86 2.31
CA VAL A 67 -5.11 -2.29 1.18
C VAL A 67 -6.18 -3.27 1.66
N THR A 68 -7.31 -3.34 0.97
CA THR A 68 -8.35 -4.34 1.19
C THR A 68 -8.06 -5.60 0.37
N THR A 69 -8.19 -6.78 0.99
CA THR A 69 -7.70 -8.05 0.44
C THR A 69 -8.77 -9.14 0.31
N HIS A 70 -10.05 -8.75 0.23
CA HIS A 70 -11.14 -9.69 0.03
C HIS A 70 -11.14 -10.23 -1.40
N SER A 71 -11.69 -11.43 -1.58
CA SER A 71 -12.02 -11.97 -2.90
C SER A 71 -13.41 -11.51 -3.31
N SER A 72 -13.77 -11.63 -4.58
CA SER A 72 -15.10 -11.22 -5.08
C SER A 72 -16.26 -11.98 -4.42
N ASN A 73 -15.99 -13.20 -3.92
CA ASN A 73 -16.97 -14.08 -3.28
C ASN A 73 -16.62 -14.49 -1.84
N ALA A 74 -15.57 -13.92 -1.22
CA ALA A 74 -15.16 -14.29 0.13
C ALA A 74 -14.51 -13.12 0.89
N PRO A 75 -14.79 -12.98 2.20
CA PRO A 75 -14.25 -11.87 3.00
C PRO A 75 -12.74 -12.00 3.27
N ILE A 76 -12.20 -13.21 3.19
CA ILE A 76 -10.77 -13.51 3.36
C ILE A 76 -10.26 -14.03 2.01
N GLY A 77 -9.33 -13.30 1.38
CA GLY A 77 -8.70 -13.73 0.14
C GLY A 77 -7.53 -14.68 0.36
N ASP A 78 -7.37 -15.64 -0.54
CA ASP A 78 -6.18 -16.48 -0.70
C ASP A 78 -5.18 -15.87 -1.70
N SER A 79 -4.01 -16.49 -1.88
CA SER A 79 -2.94 -15.92 -2.71
C SER A 79 -3.31 -15.82 -4.20
N ALA A 80 -4.16 -16.73 -4.71
CA ALA A 80 -4.56 -16.75 -6.13
C ALA A 80 -5.37 -15.50 -6.57
N PRO A 81 -6.52 -15.18 -5.95
CA PRO A 81 -7.32 -14.02 -6.33
C PRO A 81 -6.69 -12.69 -5.93
N THR A 82 -5.97 -12.64 -4.81
CA THR A 82 -5.31 -11.40 -4.37
C THR A 82 -4.12 -11.05 -5.28
N GLY A 83 -3.29 -12.04 -5.63
CA GLY A 83 -2.23 -11.87 -6.62
C GLY A 83 -2.78 -11.46 -7.98
N SER A 84 -3.90 -12.07 -8.41
CA SER A 84 -4.59 -11.68 -9.65
C SER A 84 -5.11 -10.25 -9.61
N ALA A 85 -5.67 -9.81 -8.49
CA ALA A 85 -6.12 -8.43 -8.31
C ALA A 85 -4.94 -7.44 -8.38
N TYR A 86 -3.80 -7.75 -7.76
CA TYR A 86 -2.60 -6.92 -7.87
C TYR A 86 -2.03 -6.85 -9.28
N ALA A 87 -2.12 -7.93 -10.06
CA ALA A 87 -1.60 -7.98 -11.43
C ALA A 87 -2.55 -7.36 -12.46
N THR A 88 -3.87 -7.53 -12.30
CA THR A 88 -4.88 -7.19 -13.31
C THR A 88 -5.77 -6.00 -12.95
N GLY A 89 -5.81 -5.61 -11.67
CA GLY A 89 -6.73 -4.61 -11.15
C GLY A 89 -8.18 -5.11 -10.98
N VAL A 90 -8.45 -6.41 -11.19
CA VAL A 90 -9.79 -7.00 -11.12
C VAL A 90 -9.89 -8.03 -9.99
N LEU A 91 -10.90 -7.88 -9.11
CA LEU A 91 -11.18 -8.86 -8.05
C LEU A 91 -11.58 -10.21 -8.63
N GLN A 92 -11.10 -11.28 -8.00
CA GLN A 92 -11.29 -12.66 -8.45
C GLN A 92 -11.99 -13.52 -7.41
N LYS A 93 -12.61 -14.62 -7.87
CA LYS A 93 -13.15 -15.65 -6.97
C LYS A 93 -12.02 -16.43 -6.29
N THR A 94 -12.26 -16.97 -5.11
CA THR A 94 -11.32 -17.87 -4.41
C THR A 94 -10.76 -18.94 -5.34
N SER A 95 -9.46 -19.22 -5.25
CA SER A 95 -8.71 -20.18 -6.07
C SER A 95 -8.51 -19.81 -7.56
N ASN A 96 -9.12 -18.74 -8.07
CA ASN A 96 -8.95 -18.33 -9.46
C ASN A 96 -7.65 -17.53 -9.67
N VAL A 97 -6.96 -17.80 -10.78
CA VAL A 97 -5.78 -17.06 -11.22
C VAL A 97 -6.05 -16.41 -12.57
N ALA A 98 -6.06 -15.07 -12.60
CA ALA A 98 -6.14 -14.23 -13.80
C ALA A 98 -7.21 -14.64 -14.84
N ILE A 99 -8.38 -15.12 -14.37
CA ILE A 99 -9.53 -15.47 -15.22
C ILE A 99 -10.64 -14.43 -15.05
N TYR A 100 -11.62 -14.39 -15.95
CA TYR A 100 -12.78 -13.56 -15.75
C TYR A 100 -13.64 -14.08 -14.57
N PRO A 101 -14.18 -13.22 -13.70
CA PRO A 101 -14.97 -13.62 -12.52
C PRO A 101 -16.24 -14.44 -12.84
#